data_AF-A0A1T4LUX0-F1
#
_entry.id   AF-A0A1T4LUX0-F1
#
_cell.length_a   1.000
_cell.length_b   1.000
_cell.length_c   1.000
_cell.angle_alpha   90.00
_cell.angle_beta   90.00
_cell.angle_gamma   90.00
#
_symmetry.space_group_name_H-M   'P 1'
#
loop_
_entity.id
_entity.type
_entity.pdbx_description
1 polymer ?
#
loop_
_entity_poly.entity_id
_entity_poly.type
_entity_poly.pdbx_seq_one_letter_code
_entity_poly.pdbx_strand_id
1 'polypeptide(L)'
;MNIEKICNEILDELNPCYDIEQSLRNAFITVIKYLNQFPENLSVRSKNNIPDVKTREGIEQLAISYFNGFHSPTVPKLPQTVPDEMVSFIMEIVFNHSKQETEEIKITHLESMASENAVGALLERYLDSVLREKGWAWCCGNFVKAIDFIKFDNGVWFELQIKNRSNTENEIVKKSAVPNTP
;
A
#
# COMPACT_ATOMS: atom_id res chain seq x y z
N MET A 1 3.84 -5.77 -26.24
CA MET A 1 4.66 -4.78 -25.51
C MET A 1 5.62 -5.53 -24.59
N ASN A 2 6.93 -5.26 -24.64
CA ASN A 2 7.85 -5.85 -23.67
C ASN A 2 7.85 -4.98 -22.39
N ILE A 3 6.96 -5.32 -21.44
CA ILE A 3 6.77 -4.59 -20.18
C ILE A 3 8.10 -4.45 -19.43
N GLU A 4 8.88 -5.52 -19.38
CA GLU A 4 10.14 -5.54 -18.65
C GLU A 4 11.15 -4.56 -19.24
N LYS A 5 11.25 -4.48 -20.57
CA LYS A 5 12.09 -3.48 -21.23
C LYS A 5 11.66 -2.05 -20.88
N ILE A 6 10.36 -1.75 -20.98
CA ILE A 6 9.82 -0.41 -20.68
C ILE A 6 10.04 -0.03 -19.22
N CYS A 7 9.78 -0.96 -18.30
CA CYS A 7 10.05 -0.74 -16.89
C CYS A 7 11.53 -0.42 -16.66
N ASN A 8 12.47 -1.18 -17.24
CA ASN A 8 13.89 -0.91 -17.05
C ASN A 8 14.28 0.48 -17.57
N GLU A 9 13.80 0.90 -18.75
CA GLU A 9 14.06 2.26 -19.26
C GLU A 9 13.55 3.36 -18.31
N ILE A 10 12.32 3.23 -17.80
CA ILE A 10 11.75 4.18 -16.82
C ILE A 10 12.57 4.16 -15.51
N LEU A 11 12.95 2.98 -15.04
CA LEU A 11 13.72 2.83 -13.81
C LEU A 11 15.14 3.39 -13.92
N ASP A 12 15.74 3.36 -15.11
CA ASP A 12 17.03 4.00 -15.38
C ASP A 12 16.91 5.52 -15.37
N GLU A 13 15.82 6.06 -15.93
CA GLU A 13 15.50 7.50 -15.89
C GLU A 13 15.23 7.99 -14.46
N LEU A 14 14.54 7.21 -13.64
CA LEU A 14 14.20 7.55 -12.25
C LEU A 14 15.33 7.25 -11.24
N ASN A 15 16.31 6.41 -11.60
CA ASN A 15 17.38 5.99 -10.68
C ASN A 15 18.09 7.14 -9.96
N PRO A 16 18.50 8.22 -10.66
CA PRO A 16 19.22 9.32 -10.01
C PRO A 16 18.43 10.01 -8.89
N CYS A 17 17.09 9.90 -8.89
CA CYS A 17 16.22 10.52 -7.89
C CYS A 17 15.95 9.62 -6.68
N TYR A 18 16.01 8.29 -6.86
CA TYR A 18 15.51 7.33 -5.88
C TYR A 18 16.52 6.28 -5.41
N ASP A 19 17.73 6.23 -5.98
CA ASP A 19 18.77 5.25 -5.65
C ASP A 19 18.24 3.80 -5.68
N ILE A 20 17.78 3.35 -6.85
CA ILE A 20 16.97 2.15 -6.99
C ILE A 20 17.86 0.90 -7.10
N GLU A 21 17.99 0.19 -5.99
CA GLU A 21 18.67 -1.11 -5.92
C GLU A 21 17.97 -2.21 -6.73
N GLN A 22 18.73 -3.22 -7.16
CA GLN A 22 18.24 -4.25 -8.09
C GLN A 22 17.04 -5.06 -7.54
N SER A 23 17.02 -5.39 -6.25
CA SER A 23 15.90 -6.12 -5.64
C SER A 23 14.62 -5.28 -5.66
N LEU A 24 14.73 -3.96 -5.46
CA LEU A 24 13.60 -3.04 -5.56
C LEU A 24 13.11 -2.86 -7.01
N ARG A 25 14.03 -2.83 -7.99
CA ARG A 25 13.67 -2.86 -9.42
C ARG A 25 12.84 -4.09 -9.76
N ASN A 26 13.32 -5.25 -9.34
CA ASN A 26 12.66 -6.54 -9.58
C ASN A 26 11.27 -6.58 -8.92
N ALA A 27 11.13 -6.02 -7.71
CA ALA A 27 9.85 -5.92 -7.03
C ALA A 27 8.86 -5.05 -7.83
N PHE A 28 9.25 -3.85 -8.27
CA PHE A 28 8.38 -3.00 -9.09
C PHE A 28 7.97 -3.67 -10.41
N ILE A 29 8.92 -4.28 -11.14
CA ILE A 29 8.64 -5.01 -12.37
C ILE A 29 7.62 -6.14 -12.13
N THR A 30 7.75 -6.84 -10.99
CA THR A 30 6.82 -7.90 -10.58
C THR A 30 5.41 -7.35 -10.37
N VAL A 31 5.27 -6.20 -9.72
CA VAL A 31 3.97 -5.51 -9.53
C VAL A 31 3.34 -5.10 -10.87
N ILE A 32 4.12 -4.55 -11.81
CA ILE A 32 3.59 -4.19 -13.13
C ILE A 32 3.18 -5.43 -13.94
N LYS A 33 3.97 -6.51 -13.90
CA LYS A 33 3.61 -7.79 -14.54
C LYS A 33 2.30 -8.34 -13.98
N TYR A 34 2.11 -8.27 -12.67
CA TYR A 34 0.88 -8.67 -12.00
C TYR A 34 -0.32 -7.85 -12.47
N LEU A 35 -0.24 -6.52 -12.41
CA LEU A 35 -1.35 -5.64 -12.81
C LEU A 35 -1.67 -5.72 -14.30
N ASN A 36 -0.69 -6.03 -15.16
CA ASN A 36 -0.96 -6.28 -16.57
C ASN A 36 -1.79 -7.57 -16.78
N GLN A 37 -1.65 -8.57 -15.91
CA GLN A 37 -2.44 -9.80 -15.95
C GLN A 37 -3.80 -9.64 -15.24
N PHE A 38 -3.84 -8.87 -14.16
CA PHE A 38 -5.02 -8.64 -13.32
C PHE A 38 -5.33 -7.13 -13.19
N PRO A 39 -5.76 -6.47 -14.30
CA PRO A 39 -5.98 -5.02 -14.32
C PRO A 39 -7.10 -4.56 -13.36
N GLU A 40 -8.02 -5.44 -12.99
CA GLU A 40 -9.08 -5.17 -12.01
C GLU A 40 -8.53 -4.84 -10.60
N ASN A 41 -7.33 -5.33 -10.29
CA ASN A 41 -6.64 -5.09 -9.02
C ASN A 41 -5.93 -3.72 -8.98
N LEU A 42 -5.92 -2.98 -10.07
CA LEU A 42 -5.47 -1.58 -10.06
C LEU A 42 -6.48 -0.72 -9.28
N SER A 43 -5.99 0.00 -8.27
CA SER A 43 -6.77 0.94 -7.47
C SER A 43 -7.11 2.19 -8.28
N VAL A 44 -8.41 2.51 -8.36
CA VAL A 44 -8.89 3.71 -9.05
C VAL A 44 -8.92 4.85 -8.04
N ARG A 45 -7.90 5.70 -8.06
CA ARG A 45 -7.83 6.89 -7.19
C ARG A 45 -8.68 8.06 -7.71
N SER A 46 -8.88 8.15 -9.02
CA SER A 46 -9.66 9.21 -9.68
C SER A 46 -10.30 8.67 -10.95
N LYS A 47 -11.55 9.05 -11.23
CA LYS A 47 -12.26 8.64 -12.46
C LYS A 47 -11.64 9.24 -13.73
N ASN A 48 -10.90 10.34 -13.61
CA ASN A 48 -10.45 11.13 -14.76
C ASN A 48 -8.99 10.87 -15.17
N ASN A 49 -8.20 10.16 -14.35
CA ASN A 49 -6.79 9.87 -14.65
C ASN A 49 -6.39 8.53 -14.00
N ILE A 50 -6.79 7.43 -14.65
CA ILE A 50 -6.42 6.07 -14.24
C ILE A 50 -5.15 5.70 -15.02
N PRO A 51 -4.02 5.44 -14.35
CA PRO A 51 -2.82 4.98 -15.04
C PRO A 51 -3.10 3.69 -15.81
N ASP A 52 -2.64 3.61 -17.07
CA ASP A 52 -2.75 2.39 -17.86
C ASP A 52 -1.42 1.61 -17.84
N VAL A 53 -1.44 0.40 -17.29
CA VAL A 53 -0.27 -0.50 -17.25
C VAL A 53 0.18 -0.97 -18.63
N LYS A 54 -0.59 -0.68 -19.69
CA LYS A 54 -0.26 -0.97 -21.10
C LYS A 54 0.41 0.20 -21.82
N THR A 55 0.57 1.36 -21.17
CA THR A 55 1.26 2.52 -21.75
C THR A 55 2.52 2.86 -20.96
N ARG A 56 3.50 3.49 -21.61
CA ARG A 56 4.73 3.93 -20.94
C ARG A 56 4.39 4.97 -19.86
N GLU A 57 3.53 5.93 -20.22
CA GLU A 57 3.12 7.03 -19.37
C GLU A 57 2.38 6.53 -18.12
N GLY A 58 1.53 5.51 -18.26
CA GLY A 58 0.85 4.90 -17.12
C GLY A 58 1.81 4.15 -16.20
N ILE A 59 2.75 3.39 -16.75
CA ILE A 59 3.81 2.71 -15.97
C ILE A 59 4.68 3.74 -15.23
N GLU A 60 5.01 4.87 -15.86
CA GLU A 60 5.79 5.94 -15.24
C GLU A 60 5.06 6.58 -14.06
N GLN A 61 3.76 6.88 -14.20
CA GLN A 61 2.93 7.37 -13.08
C GLN A 61 2.89 6.38 -11.91
N LEU A 62 2.82 5.08 -12.21
CA LEU A 62 2.85 4.02 -11.19
C LEU A 62 4.23 3.89 -10.55
N ALA A 63 5.31 4.03 -11.32
CA ALA A 63 6.69 4.04 -10.80
C ALA A 63 6.88 5.17 -9.80
N ILE A 64 6.48 6.39 -10.15
CA ILE A 64 6.55 7.55 -9.25
C ILE A 64 5.75 7.29 -7.97
N SER A 65 4.53 6.73 -8.09
CA SER A 65 3.70 6.39 -6.93
C SER A 65 4.35 5.33 -6.04
N TYR A 66 4.95 4.30 -6.64
CA TYR A 66 5.64 3.22 -5.96
C TYR A 66 6.85 3.73 -5.18
N PHE A 67 7.77 4.44 -5.83
CA PHE A 67 8.99 4.91 -5.18
C PHE A 67 8.73 6.00 -4.14
N ASN A 68 7.74 6.88 -4.36
CA ASN A 68 7.28 7.79 -3.31
C ASN A 68 6.70 7.05 -2.11
N GLY A 69 5.96 5.96 -2.34
CA GLY A 69 5.45 5.10 -1.28
C GLY A 69 6.56 4.41 -0.49
N PHE A 70 7.52 3.81 -1.18
CA PHE A 70 8.65 3.11 -0.59
C PHE A 70 9.54 4.01 0.29
N HIS A 71 9.82 5.23 -0.20
CA HIS A 71 10.65 6.22 0.50
C HIS A 71 9.87 7.11 1.46
N SER A 72 8.55 6.93 1.58
CA SER A 72 7.73 7.73 2.47
C SER A 72 8.19 7.54 3.93
N PRO A 73 8.36 8.62 4.71
CA PRO A 73 8.68 8.51 6.14
C PRO A 73 7.58 7.76 6.90
N THR A 74 7.97 6.91 7.84
CA THR A 74 7.05 6.22 8.78
C THR A 74 6.69 7.05 10.01
N VAL A 75 6.94 8.36 9.96
CA VAL A 75 6.64 9.26 11.08
C VAL A 75 5.11 9.39 11.21
N PRO A 76 4.53 9.19 12.41
CA PRO A 76 3.11 9.36 12.63
C PRO A 76 2.65 10.75 12.19
N LYS A 77 1.61 10.80 11.35
CA LYS A 77 0.93 12.04 10.96
C LYS A 77 -0.44 12.04 11.58
N LEU A 78 -0.75 13.11 12.31
CA LEU A 78 -2.09 13.30 12.85
C LEU A 78 -3.11 13.34 11.71
N PRO A 79 -4.23 12.59 11.83
CA PRO A 79 -5.33 12.71 10.89
C PRO A 79 -5.81 14.17 10.82
N GLN A 80 -6.06 14.67 9.61
CA GLN A 80 -6.69 15.98 9.41
C GLN A 80 -8.22 15.91 9.48
N THR A 81 -8.77 14.73 9.77
CA THR A 81 -10.21 14.51 9.87
C THR A 81 -10.77 15.34 11.02
N VAL A 82 -11.84 16.09 10.75
CA VAL A 82 -12.63 16.76 11.78
C VAL A 82 -13.42 15.68 12.52
N PRO A 83 -13.21 15.48 13.83
CA PRO A 83 -13.97 14.51 14.61
C PRO A 83 -15.44 14.92 14.73
N ASP A 84 -16.34 13.92 14.80
CA ASP A 84 -17.78 14.11 14.92
C ASP A 84 -18.15 14.60 16.34
N GLU A 85 -18.81 15.77 16.41
CA GLU A 85 -19.24 16.39 17.67
C GLU A 85 -20.18 15.50 18.49
N MET A 86 -20.93 14.61 17.84
CA MET A 86 -21.81 13.67 18.54
C MET A 86 -21.04 12.64 19.38
N VAL A 87 -19.80 12.32 19.01
CA VAL A 87 -18.94 11.46 19.83
C VAL A 87 -18.68 12.11 21.17
N SER A 88 -18.28 13.40 21.18
CA SER A 88 -18.07 14.17 22.39
C SER A 88 -19.32 14.25 23.26
N PHE A 89 -20.48 14.50 22.66
CA PHE A 89 -21.75 14.54 23.39
C PHE A 89 -22.08 13.20 24.08
N ILE A 90 -21.84 12.07 23.41
CA ILE A 90 -22.00 10.74 24.00
C ILE A 90 -21.02 10.53 25.16
N MET A 91 -19.76 10.97 25.02
CA MET A 91 -18.76 10.90 26.11
C MET A 91 -19.21 11.67 27.35
N GLU A 92 -19.80 12.86 27.17
CA GLU A 92 -20.30 13.68 28.27
C GLU A 92 -21.53 13.05 28.97
N ILE A 93 -22.52 12.58 28.20
CA ILE A 93 -23.81 12.13 28.75
C ILE A 93 -23.80 10.67 29.21
N VAL A 94 -23.14 9.78 28.48
CA VAL A 94 -23.19 8.33 28.73
C VAL A 94 -22.04 7.88 29.62
N PHE A 95 -20.84 8.42 29.35
CA PHE A 95 -19.63 8.05 30.08
C PHE A 95 -19.29 9.04 31.21
N ASN A 96 -20.13 10.07 31.41
CA ASN A 96 -19.99 11.10 32.44
C ASN A 96 -18.65 11.83 32.42
N HIS A 97 -18.02 11.97 31.25
CA HIS A 97 -16.83 12.80 31.11
C HIS A 97 -17.21 14.28 31.15
N SER A 98 -16.35 15.09 31.75
CA SER A 98 -16.44 16.54 31.63
C SER A 98 -16.07 16.99 30.21
N LYS A 99 -16.45 18.23 29.88
CA LYS A 99 -16.03 18.87 28.62
C LYS A 99 -14.52 18.92 28.45
N GLN A 100 -13.78 19.17 29.53
CA GLN A 100 -12.33 19.23 29.51
C GLN A 100 -11.74 17.85 29.19
N GLU A 101 -12.17 16.80 29.89
CA GLU A 101 -11.71 15.43 29.63
C GLU A 101 -12.04 14.98 28.20
N THR A 102 -13.19 15.39 27.68
CA THR A 102 -13.61 15.03 26.32
C THR A 102 -12.70 15.64 25.25
N GLU A 103 -12.26 16.90 25.42
CA GLU A 103 -11.27 17.50 24.51
C GLU A 103 -9.89 16.85 24.62
N GLU A 104 -9.45 16.49 25.83
CA GLU A 104 -8.20 15.75 26.03
C GLU A 104 -8.24 14.38 25.34
N ILE A 105 -9.32 13.62 25.54
CA ILE A 105 -9.53 12.31 24.90
C ILE A 105 -9.52 12.43 23.38
N LYS A 106 -10.14 13.47 22.82
CA LYS A 106 -10.15 13.70 21.37
C LYS A 106 -8.74 13.89 20.81
N ILE A 107 -7.89 14.64 21.48
CA ILE A 107 -6.48 14.83 21.08
C ILE A 107 -5.74 13.49 21.15
N THR A 108 -5.82 12.81 22.30
CA THR A 108 -5.15 11.52 22.50
C THR A 108 -5.65 10.44 21.53
N HIS A 109 -6.93 10.46 21.16
CA HIS A 109 -7.48 9.56 20.16
C HIS A 109 -6.87 9.79 18.77
N LEU A 110 -6.70 11.05 18.34
CA LEU A 110 -6.03 11.38 17.08
C LEU A 110 -4.56 10.93 17.08
N GLU A 111 -3.85 11.12 18.19
CA GLU A 111 -2.47 10.64 18.38
C GLU A 111 -2.39 9.10 18.34
N SER A 112 -3.36 8.44 18.97
CA SER A 112 -3.47 6.97 18.97
C SER A 112 -3.70 6.44 17.55
N MET A 113 -4.63 7.03 16.79
CA MET A 113 -4.85 6.66 15.39
C MET A 113 -3.61 6.89 14.51
N ALA A 114 -2.92 8.02 14.69
CA ALA A 114 -1.68 8.30 13.97
C ALA A 114 -0.61 7.24 14.28
N SER A 115 -0.52 6.84 15.55
CA SER A 115 0.40 5.80 16.00
C SER A 115 0.04 4.43 15.44
N GLU A 116 -1.24 4.04 15.44
CA GLU A 116 -1.70 2.78 14.86
C GLU A 116 -1.40 2.67 13.36
N ASN A 117 -1.63 3.76 12.61
CA ASN A 117 -1.29 3.83 11.19
C ASN A 117 0.23 3.70 10.97
N ALA A 118 1.05 4.34 11.80
CA ALA A 118 2.50 4.24 11.72
C ALA A 118 2.99 2.82 12.04
N VAL A 119 2.38 2.14 13.02
CA VAL A 119 2.70 0.73 13.32
C VAL A 119 2.39 -0.17 12.13
N GLY A 120 1.23 0.01 11.47
CA GLY A 120 0.90 -0.74 10.25
C GLY A 120 1.94 -0.54 9.14
N ALA A 121 2.31 0.71 8.86
CA ALA A 121 3.33 1.03 7.86
C ALA A 121 4.72 0.46 8.23
N LEU A 122 5.09 0.49 9.52
CA LEU A 122 6.34 -0.10 10.00
C LEU A 122 6.36 -1.62 9.85
N LEU A 123 5.23 -2.29 10.12
CA LEU A 123 5.09 -3.73 9.94
C LEU A 123 5.31 -4.12 8.47
N GLU A 124 4.66 -3.45 7.53
CA GLU A 124 4.87 -3.68 6.10
C GLU A 124 6.32 -3.47 5.68
N ARG A 125 6.95 -2.37 6.11
CA ARG A 125 8.37 -2.12 5.80
C ARG A 125 9.31 -3.16 6.39
N TYR A 126 9.04 -3.62 7.60
CA TYR A 126 9.81 -4.70 8.21
C TYR A 126 9.66 -5.99 7.39
N LEU A 127 8.44 -6.33 6.98
CA LEU A 127 8.19 -7.51 6.16
C LEU A 127 8.90 -7.40 4.80
N ASP A 128 8.86 -6.25 4.12
CA ASP A 128 9.61 -6.03 2.88
C ASP A 128 11.12 -6.29 3.06
N SER A 129 11.71 -5.80 4.17
CA SER A 129 13.14 -6.01 4.45
C SER A 129 13.55 -7.48 4.58
N VAL A 130 12.60 -8.39 4.85
CA VAL A 130 12.85 -9.83 5.01
C VAL A 130 12.34 -10.65 3.82
N LEU A 131 11.21 -10.26 3.22
CA LEU A 131 10.51 -11.03 2.20
C LEU A 131 10.98 -10.71 0.78
N ARG A 132 11.51 -9.50 0.54
CA ARG A 132 11.95 -9.05 -0.79
C ARG A 132 13.06 -9.91 -1.37
N GLU A 133 14.05 -10.26 -0.55
CA GLU A 133 15.13 -11.19 -0.91
C GLU A 133 14.63 -12.63 -1.15
N LYS A 134 13.39 -12.95 -0.75
CA LYS A 134 12.73 -14.25 -1.00
C LYS A 134 11.80 -14.20 -2.23
N GLY A 135 11.86 -13.13 -3.01
CA GLY A 135 11.10 -12.94 -4.25
C GLY A 135 9.69 -12.38 -4.06
N TRP A 136 9.33 -11.88 -2.87
CA TRP A 136 8.09 -11.13 -2.70
C TRP A 136 8.28 -9.68 -3.14
N ALA A 137 7.26 -9.10 -3.75
CA ALA A 137 7.20 -7.69 -4.07
C ALA A 137 6.16 -7.01 -3.19
N TRP A 138 6.58 -5.99 -2.44
CA TRP A 138 5.69 -5.13 -1.67
C TRP A 138 4.92 -4.20 -2.61
N CYS A 139 3.59 -4.18 -2.51
CA CYS A 139 2.69 -3.34 -3.30
C CYS A 139 2.56 -1.92 -2.72
N CYS A 140 3.69 -1.27 -2.44
CA CYS A 140 3.71 0.07 -1.87
C CYS A 140 3.19 1.14 -2.86
N GLY A 141 2.80 2.30 -2.33
CA GLY A 141 2.28 3.40 -3.13
C GLY A 141 0.78 3.33 -3.41
N ASN A 142 0.02 2.48 -2.72
CA ASN A 142 -1.45 2.30 -2.69
C ASN A 142 -2.14 2.37 -4.08
N PHE A 143 -1.61 1.63 -5.05
CA PHE A 143 -2.25 1.46 -6.37
C PHE A 143 -2.63 0.00 -6.68
N VAL A 144 -2.33 -0.95 -5.78
CA VAL A 144 -2.87 -2.32 -5.82
C VAL A 144 -3.96 -2.43 -4.76
N LYS A 145 -5.14 -2.98 -5.12
CA LYS A 145 -6.28 -3.09 -4.21
C LYS A 145 -6.11 -4.28 -3.26
N ALA A 146 -6.24 -4.03 -1.96
CA ALA A 146 -6.40 -5.06 -0.92
C ALA A 146 -5.34 -6.18 -0.94
N ILE A 147 -4.13 -5.85 -1.38
CA ILE A 147 -2.97 -6.74 -1.47
C ILE A 147 -1.75 -5.93 -1.10
N ASP A 148 -0.98 -6.41 -0.13
CA ASP A 148 0.23 -5.75 0.36
C ASP A 148 1.48 -6.41 -0.23
N PHE A 149 1.49 -7.72 -0.44
CA PHE A 149 2.61 -8.41 -1.08
C PHE A 149 2.16 -9.40 -2.13
N ILE A 150 2.94 -9.51 -3.20
CA ILE A 150 2.75 -10.52 -4.25
C ILE A 150 4.03 -11.31 -4.51
N LYS A 151 3.88 -12.55 -4.96
CA LYS A 151 4.99 -13.38 -5.44
C LYS A 151 4.51 -14.20 -6.63
N PHE A 152 5.34 -14.32 -7.66
CA PHE A 152 5.14 -15.28 -8.75
C PHE A 152 6.07 -16.46 -8.56
N ASP A 153 5.50 -17.67 -8.46
CA ASP A 153 6.26 -18.89 -8.24
C ASP A 153 5.57 -20.09 -8.91
N ASN A 154 6.33 -20.91 -9.63
CA ASN A 154 5.84 -22.08 -10.37
C ASN A 154 4.57 -21.82 -11.21
N GLY A 155 4.50 -20.67 -11.87
CA GLY A 155 3.36 -20.31 -12.74
C GLY A 155 2.13 -19.80 -11.99
N VAL A 156 2.22 -19.55 -10.68
CA VAL A 156 1.10 -19.13 -9.82
C VAL A 156 1.43 -17.83 -9.11
N TRP A 157 0.44 -16.95 -8.99
CA TRP A 157 0.53 -15.75 -8.16
C TRP A 157 0.04 -16.04 -6.74
N PHE A 158 0.86 -15.62 -5.77
CA PHE A 158 0.54 -15.61 -4.36
C PHE A 158 0.32 -14.17 -3.93
N GLU A 159 -0.77 -13.92 -3.22
CA GLU A 159 -1.15 -12.60 -2.70
C GLU A 159 -1.25 -12.67 -1.18
N LEU A 160 -0.68 -11.67 -0.50
CA LEU A 160 -0.78 -11.50 0.95
C LEU A 160 -1.35 -10.12 1.27
N GLN A 161 -2.29 -10.10 2.21
CA GLN A 161 -2.75 -8.90 2.88
C GLN A 161 -2.40 -9.00 4.36
N ILE A 162 -1.66 -8.02 4.88
CA ILE A 162 -1.17 -7.95 6.25
C ILE A 162 -2.12 -7.09 7.09
N LYS A 163 -2.38 -7.54 8.31
CA LYS A 163 -3.17 -6.79 9.30
C LYS A 163 -2.47 -6.85 10.65
N ASN A 164 -2.39 -5.71 11.33
CA ASN A 164 -1.68 -5.57 12.62
C ASN A 164 -2.47 -6.12 13.82
N ARG A 165 -3.79 -6.33 13.69
CA ARG A 165 -4.62 -6.93 14.74
C ARG A 165 -5.39 -8.13 14.20
N SER A 166 -5.41 -9.20 14.98
CA SER A 166 -6.32 -10.33 14.83
C SER A 166 -7.65 -9.99 15.50
N ASN A 167 -8.54 -9.31 14.79
CA ASN A 167 -9.96 -9.57 15.03
C ASN A 167 -10.25 -10.89 14.28
N THR A 168 -11.08 -11.77 14.82
CA THR A 168 -11.22 -13.20 14.48
C THR A 168 -11.53 -13.56 13.01
N GLU A 169 -11.53 -12.58 12.10
CA GLU A 169 -11.73 -12.72 10.67
C GLU A 169 -10.51 -12.22 9.88
N ASN A 170 -9.89 -13.12 9.10
CA ASN A 170 -9.12 -12.85 7.87
C ASN A 170 -7.59 -12.67 7.95
N GLU A 171 -6.85 -13.76 8.18
CA GLU A 171 -5.60 -13.98 7.44
C GLU A 171 -5.96 -14.63 6.09
N ILE A 172 -5.72 -13.94 4.96
CA ILE A 172 -6.06 -14.50 3.64
C ILE A 172 -4.80 -14.54 2.76
N VAL A 173 -4.27 -15.74 2.59
CA VAL A 173 -3.38 -16.06 1.47
C VAL A 173 -4.27 -16.46 0.30
N LYS A 174 -4.32 -15.62 -0.74
CA LYS A 174 -5.04 -15.96 -1.98
C LYS A 174 -4.07 -16.51 -3.00
N LYS A 175 -4.54 -17.50 -3.77
CA LYS A 175 -3.85 -18.05 -4.92
C LYS A 175 -4.63 -17.65 -6.17
N SER A 176 -3.96 -16.96 -7.08
CA SER A 176 -4.52 -16.57 -8.37
C SER A 176 -3.80 -17.35 -9.45
N ALA A 177 -4.54 -18.20 -10.15
CA ALA A 177 -4.02 -18.91 -11.32
C ALA A 177 -3.89 -17.92 -12.48
N VAL A 178 -2.85 -18.08 -13.30
CA VAL A 178 -2.73 -17.31 -14.54
C VAL A 178 -3.94 -17.63 -15.42
N PRO A 179 -4.68 -16.63 -15.91
CA PRO A 179 -5.79 -16.87 -16.84
C PRO A 179 -5.26 -17.65 -18.05
N ASN A 180 -5.89 -18.78 -18.39
CA ASN A 180 -5.59 -19.49 -19.64
C ASN A 180 -5.90 -18.53 -20.79
N THR A 181 -4.88 -18.04 -21.49
CA THR A 181 -5.06 -17.37 -22.77
C THR A 181 -5.57 -18.38 -23.81
N PRO A 182 -6.66 -18.09 -24.53
CA PRO A 182 -7.11 -18.92 -25.65
C PRO A 182 -6.08 -18.98 -26.79
#